data_AF-A0A736RG50-F1
#
_entry.id   AF-A0A736RG50-F1
#
_cell.length_a   1.000
_cell.length_b   1.000
_cell.length_c   1.000
_cell.angle_alpha   90.00
_cell.angle_beta   90.00
_cell.angle_gamma   90.00
#
_symmetry.space_group_name_H-M   'P 1'
#
loop_
_entity.id
_entity.type
_entity.pdbx_description
1 polymer ?
#
loop_
_entity_poly.entity_id
_entity_poly.type
_entity_poly.pdbx_seq_one_letter_code
_entity_poly.pdbx_strand_id
1 'polypeptide(L)'
;PQTMAQLQVLEHSPAIMPIIRTNAITPEVWEDDFAPPDRYSQPQKRAFAALTLRHRIVSFDWSKVALRVMVDAATEAGAVFDDINQIPKHRLPDELKPFCEHARLMGKAARQHVAATSFAPEDVDIIARKYIHCSAHWNAVELKQSGELQGGASASETISFVNRPDKNWIRTIYNMDGKK
;
A
#
# COMPACT_ATOMS: atom_id res chain seq x y z
N PRO A 1 -13.12 -14.97 14.95
CA PRO A 1 -11.89 -14.38 15.54
C PRO A 1 -11.74 -12.90 15.16
N GLN A 2 -11.26 -12.06 16.08
CA GLN A 2 -11.14 -10.60 15.89
C GLN A 2 -10.34 -10.24 14.62
N THR A 3 -9.34 -11.04 14.27
CA THR A 3 -8.52 -10.88 13.04
C THR A 3 -9.35 -10.94 11.76
N MET A 4 -10.31 -11.86 11.65
CA MET A 4 -11.17 -11.95 10.46
C MET A 4 -12.20 -10.83 10.38
N ALA A 5 -12.62 -10.27 11.51
CA ALA A 5 -13.47 -9.07 11.51
C ALA A 5 -12.72 -7.85 10.92
N GLN A 6 -11.39 -7.79 11.07
CA GLN A 6 -10.59 -6.74 10.43
C GLN A 6 -10.57 -6.87 8.90
N LEU A 7 -10.70 -8.08 8.33
CA LEU A 7 -10.73 -8.24 6.88
C LEU A 7 -11.93 -7.51 6.27
N GLN A 8 -13.10 -7.64 6.90
CA GLN A 8 -14.30 -6.89 6.50
C GLN A 8 -14.07 -5.39 6.58
N VAL A 9 -13.38 -4.88 7.60
CA VAL A 9 -13.05 -3.45 7.69
C VAL A 9 -12.17 -2.99 6.53
N LEU A 10 -11.20 -3.81 6.13
CA LEU A 10 -10.31 -3.51 4.99
C LEU A 10 -11.06 -3.54 3.65
N GLU A 11 -11.97 -4.50 3.47
CA GLU A 11 -12.82 -4.62 2.28
C GLU A 11 -13.75 -3.41 2.09
N HIS A 12 -14.20 -2.79 3.19
CA HIS A 12 -15.07 -1.61 3.14
C HIS A 12 -14.30 -0.27 3.14
N SER A 13 -12.97 -0.29 3.25
CA SER A 13 -12.17 0.93 3.22
C SER A 13 -11.73 1.26 1.78
N PRO A 14 -12.24 2.35 1.16
CA PRO A 14 -11.92 2.67 -0.23
C PRO A 14 -10.42 2.86 -0.50
N ALA A 15 -9.66 3.23 0.53
CA ALA A 15 -8.23 3.49 0.42
C ALA A 15 -7.40 2.22 0.19
N ILE A 16 -7.84 1.07 0.71
CA ILE A 16 -7.09 -0.20 0.65
C ILE A 16 -7.84 -1.29 -0.11
N MET A 17 -9.16 -1.18 -0.25
CA MET A 17 -10.02 -2.16 -0.93
C MET A 17 -9.46 -2.65 -2.28
N PRO A 18 -8.94 -1.80 -3.19
CA PRO A 18 -8.37 -2.29 -4.45
C PRO A 18 -7.19 -3.25 -4.26
N ILE A 19 -6.35 -3.04 -3.25
CA ILE A 19 -5.26 -3.95 -2.90
C ILE A 19 -5.82 -5.24 -2.29
N ILE A 20 -6.82 -5.13 -1.41
CA ILE A 20 -7.44 -6.28 -0.73
C ILE A 20 -8.12 -7.22 -1.72
N ARG A 21 -8.93 -6.71 -2.64
CA ARG A 21 -9.72 -7.54 -3.57
C ARG A 21 -8.88 -8.15 -4.71
N THR A 22 -7.71 -7.59 -4.99
CA THR A 22 -6.84 -8.05 -6.09
C THR A 22 -5.68 -8.94 -5.66
N ASN A 23 -5.52 -9.16 -4.35
CA ASN A 23 -4.43 -9.96 -3.79
C ASN A 23 -4.94 -10.90 -2.69
N ALA A 24 -4.21 -12.00 -2.47
CA ALA A 24 -4.53 -12.92 -1.39
C ALA A 24 -4.19 -12.29 -0.03
N ILE A 25 -5.20 -12.14 0.82
CA ILE A 25 -5.04 -11.79 2.24
C ILE A 25 -5.26 -13.07 3.05
N THR A 26 -4.22 -13.54 3.74
CA THR A 26 -4.29 -14.75 4.55
C THR A 26 -4.29 -14.42 6.03
N PRO A 27 -5.20 -14.99 6.83
CA PRO A 27 -5.04 -15.00 8.28
C PRO A 27 -3.92 -15.98 8.65
N GLU A 28 -2.86 -15.47 9.24
CA GLU A 28 -1.76 -16.27 9.77
C GLU A 28 -1.92 -16.39 11.27
N VAL A 29 -1.71 -17.60 11.80
CA VAL A 29 -1.78 -17.92 13.22
C VAL A 29 -0.45 -18.52 13.65
N TRP A 30 0.09 -18.06 14.76
CA TRP A 30 1.31 -18.61 15.34
C TRP A 30 1.21 -18.62 16.87
N GLU A 31 2.12 -19.35 17.51
CA GLU A 31 2.19 -19.46 18.96
C GLU A 31 3.58 -19.13 19.47
N ASP A 32 3.63 -18.76 20.74
CA ASP A 32 4.86 -18.61 21.50
C ASP A 32 5.04 -19.87 22.36
N ASP A 33 6.22 -20.49 22.29
CA ASP A 33 6.58 -21.70 23.03
C ASP A 33 6.66 -21.45 24.54
N PHE A 34 6.70 -20.18 24.97
CA PHE A 34 6.90 -19.78 26.36
C PHE A 34 5.64 -19.16 26.99
N ALA A 35 4.63 -19.99 27.23
CA ALA A 35 3.51 -19.65 28.11
C ALA A 35 3.69 -20.32 29.48
N PRO A 36 3.97 -19.57 30.57
CA PRO A 36 4.08 -20.17 31.89
C PRO A 36 2.74 -20.81 32.28
N PRO A 37 2.78 -21.96 32.99
CA PRO A 37 1.56 -22.60 33.45
C PRO A 37 0.77 -21.67 34.39
N ASP A 38 -0.54 -21.89 34.47
CA ASP A 38 -1.37 -21.09 35.36
C ASP A 38 -1.08 -21.37 36.85
N ARG A 39 -1.77 -20.66 37.75
CA ARG A 39 -1.62 -20.85 39.20
C ARG A 39 -1.97 -22.27 39.71
N TYR A 40 -2.56 -23.11 38.86
CA TYR A 40 -2.92 -24.51 39.14
C TYR A 40 -2.03 -25.50 38.38
N SER A 41 -0.90 -25.04 37.82
CA SER A 41 0.02 -25.86 37.02
C SER A 41 -0.59 -26.43 35.73
N GLN A 42 -1.67 -25.82 35.22
CA GLN A 42 -2.24 -26.22 33.92
C GLN A 42 -1.38 -25.66 32.78
N PRO A 43 -1.03 -26.47 31.76
CA PRO A 43 -0.35 -26.00 30.58
C PRO A 43 -1.14 -24.85 29.92
N GLN A 44 -0.44 -23.77 29.57
CA GLN A 44 -1.00 -22.64 28.86
C GLN A 44 -0.37 -22.53 27.48
N LYS A 45 -1.04 -21.83 26.57
CA LYS A 45 -0.53 -21.49 25.24
C LYS A 45 -0.90 -20.07 24.91
N ARG A 46 0.03 -19.33 24.31
CA ARG A 46 -0.22 -18.00 23.77
C ARG A 46 -0.28 -18.08 22.26
N ALA A 47 -1.46 -17.81 21.71
CA ALA A 47 -1.71 -17.81 20.27
C ALA A 47 -1.92 -16.38 19.75
N PHE A 48 -1.41 -16.11 18.56
CA PHE A 48 -1.51 -14.84 17.85
C PHE A 48 -2.14 -15.05 16.49
N ALA A 49 -2.80 -14.02 15.97
CA ALA A 49 -3.39 -14.07 14.64
C ALA A 49 -3.36 -12.70 13.96
N ALA A 50 -2.87 -12.63 12.73
CA ALA A 50 -2.80 -11.40 11.94
C ALA A 50 -3.21 -11.65 10.49
N LEU A 51 -3.76 -10.61 9.83
CA LEU A 51 -3.93 -10.63 8.38
C LEU A 51 -2.60 -10.31 7.72
N THR A 52 -2.19 -11.12 6.76
CA THR A 52 -0.94 -10.92 6.02
C THR A 52 -1.19 -10.76 4.54
N LEU A 53 -0.38 -9.90 3.93
CA LEU A 53 -0.31 -9.71 2.49
C LEU A 53 1.09 -10.10 2.05
N ARG A 54 1.21 -11.27 1.41
CA ARG A 54 2.50 -11.87 1.04
C ARG A 54 2.58 -12.17 -0.45
N HIS A 55 3.78 -12.52 -0.89
CA HIS A 55 4.06 -13.03 -2.25
C HIS A 55 3.56 -12.11 -3.39
N ARG A 56 3.58 -10.79 -3.15
CA ARG A 56 3.30 -9.80 -4.19
C ARG A 56 4.57 -9.43 -4.92
N ILE A 57 4.53 -9.50 -6.25
CA ILE A 57 5.53 -8.87 -7.12
C ILE A 57 4.91 -7.54 -7.58
N VAL A 58 5.48 -6.42 -7.12
CA VAL A 58 5.00 -5.08 -7.45
C VAL A 58 6.02 -4.41 -8.37
N SER A 59 5.58 -3.99 -9.56
CA SER A 59 6.42 -3.20 -10.46
C SER A 59 6.44 -1.73 -10.05
N PHE A 60 7.61 -1.09 -10.16
CA PHE A 60 7.77 0.34 -9.92
C PHE A 60 7.29 1.21 -11.09
N ASP A 61 6.79 0.62 -12.18
CA ASP A 61 6.50 1.33 -13.43
C ASP A 61 5.39 2.39 -13.31
N TRP A 62 4.53 2.34 -12.28
CA TRP A 62 3.55 3.42 -12.04
C TRP A 62 4.22 4.78 -11.78
N SER A 63 5.40 4.79 -11.17
CA SER A 63 6.19 6.02 -11.00
C SER A 63 6.52 6.70 -12.34
N LYS A 64 6.64 5.92 -13.42
CA LYS A 64 6.90 6.43 -14.77
C LYS A 64 5.68 7.12 -15.38
N VAL A 65 4.46 6.75 -14.95
CA VAL A 65 3.22 7.45 -15.31
C VAL A 65 3.16 8.80 -14.60
N ALA A 66 3.35 8.81 -13.28
CA ALA A 66 3.38 10.05 -12.50
C ALA A 66 4.46 11.03 -13.00
N LEU A 67 5.64 10.52 -13.37
CA LEU A 67 6.71 11.32 -13.97
C LEU A 67 6.24 12.04 -15.25
N ARG A 68 5.50 11.38 -16.14
CA ARG A 68 5.01 11.99 -17.39
C ARG A 68 3.96 13.06 -17.15
N VAL A 69 3.09 12.86 -16.18
CA VAL A 69 2.13 13.89 -15.74
C VAL A 69 2.87 15.14 -15.25
N MET A 70 3.98 14.97 -14.52
CA MET A 70 4.81 16.09 -14.06
C MET A 70 5.61 16.74 -15.18
N VAL A 71 6.15 15.97 -16.12
CA VAL A 71 6.85 16.52 -17.29
C VAL A 71 5.89 17.37 -18.14
N ASP A 72 4.65 16.90 -18.36
CA ASP A 72 3.63 17.69 -19.06
C ASP A 72 3.36 19.02 -18.33
N ALA A 73 3.15 18.96 -17.01
CA ALA A 73 2.89 20.15 -16.19
C ALA A 73 4.03 21.17 -16.28
N ALA A 74 5.28 20.70 -16.17
CA ALA A 74 6.45 21.56 -16.19
C ALA A 74 6.73 22.11 -17.60
N THR A 75 6.50 21.31 -18.64
CA THR A 75 6.64 21.75 -20.04
C THR A 75 5.61 22.82 -20.40
N GLU A 76 4.35 22.64 -19.96
CA GLU A 76 3.30 23.67 -20.10
C GLU A 76 3.67 24.97 -19.35
N ALA A 77 4.43 24.88 -18.27
CA ALA A 77 4.96 26.03 -17.54
C ALA A 77 6.24 26.64 -18.15
N GLY A 78 6.73 26.12 -19.29
CA GLY A 78 7.87 26.64 -20.03
C GLY A 78 9.21 25.95 -19.73
N ALA A 79 9.24 24.87 -18.94
CA ALA A 79 10.45 24.08 -18.77
C ALA A 79 10.78 23.29 -20.05
N VAL A 80 12.07 23.10 -20.32
CA VAL A 80 12.55 22.32 -21.46
C VAL A 80 13.14 21.01 -20.94
N PHE A 81 12.57 19.90 -21.38
CA PHE A 81 13.06 18.54 -21.07
C PHE A 81 13.46 17.82 -22.35
N ASP A 82 14.41 16.89 -22.23
CA ASP A 82 14.64 15.88 -23.25
C ASP A 82 13.38 15.02 -23.45
N ASP A 83 13.23 14.42 -24.63
CA ASP A 83 12.13 13.51 -24.91
C ASP A 83 12.22 12.27 -23.99
N ILE A 84 11.34 12.25 -22.99
CA ILE A 84 11.27 11.19 -21.99
C ILE A 84 11.06 9.80 -22.60
N ASN A 85 10.47 9.71 -23.80
CA ASN A 85 10.22 8.44 -24.47
C ASN A 85 11.48 7.87 -25.12
N GLN A 86 12.49 8.70 -25.39
CA GLN A 86 13.77 8.27 -25.92
C GLN A 86 14.71 7.75 -24.82
N ILE A 87 14.39 7.98 -23.55
CA ILE A 87 15.22 7.57 -22.42
C ILE A 87 14.88 6.10 -22.03
N PRO A 88 15.80 5.12 -22.18
CA PRO A 88 15.48 3.70 -21.98
C PRO A 88 14.95 3.36 -20.58
N LYS A 89 15.50 3.97 -19.52
CA LYS A 89 15.06 3.77 -18.13
C LYS A 89 13.61 4.23 -17.89
N HIS A 90 13.08 5.09 -18.74
CA HIS A 90 11.73 5.62 -18.62
C HIS A 90 10.73 4.91 -19.52
N ARG A 91 11.15 3.89 -20.28
CA ARG A 91 10.25 3.10 -21.12
C ARG A 91 9.08 2.57 -20.30
N LEU A 92 7.88 2.83 -20.81
CA LEU A 92 6.61 2.44 -20.21
C LEU A 92 6.15 1.11 -20.80
N PRO A 93 5.74 0.12 -19.98
CA PRO A 93 5.09 -1.10 -20.47
C PRO A 93 3.82 -0.79 -21.28
N ASP A 94 3.51 -1.63 -22.26
CA ASP A 94 2.34 -1.43 -23.13
C ASP A 94 1.02 -1.38 -22.34
N GLU A 95 0.89 -2.21 -21.30
CA GLU A 95 -0.26 -2.23 -20.39
C GLU A 95 -0.50 -0.87 -19.71
N LEU A 96 0.56 -0.10 -19.44
CA LEU A 96 0.44 1.20 -18.78
C LEU A 96 0.21 2.37 -19.72
N LYS A 97 0.37 2.21 -21.04
CA LYS A 97 0.14 3.27 -22.02
C LYS A 97 -1.26 3.90 -21.92
N PRO A 98 -2.37 3.14 -21.92
CA PRO A 98 -3.71 3.73 -21.80
C PRO A 98 -3.91 4.46 -20.47
N PHE A 99 -3.42 3.90 -19.35
CA PHE A 99 -3.52 4.56 -18.05
C PHE A 99 -2.68 5.84 -17.98
N CYS A 100 -1.54 5.86 -18.67
CA CYS A 100 -0.68 7.03 -18.74
C CYS A 100 -1.36 8.16 -19.50
N GLU A 101 -1.93 7.89 -20.67
CA GLU A 101 -2.64 8.92 -21.43
C GLU A 101 -3.83 9.48 -20.64
N HIS A 102 -4.60 8.61 -19.98
CA HIS A 102 -5.68 9.06 -19.10
C HIS A 102 -5.17 9.90 -17.92
N ALA A 103 -4.11 9.48 -17.22
CA ALA A 103 -3.51 10.24 -16.13
C ALA A 103 -3.01 11.63 -16.59
N ARG A 104 -2.44 11.73 -17.79
CA ARG A 104 -2.00 13.00 -18.38
C ARG A 104 -3.17 13.93 -18.65
N LEU A 105 -4.29 13.41 -19.18
CA LEU A 105 -5.53 14.17 -19.36
C LEU A 105 -6.10 14.65 -18.02
N MET A 106 -6.12 13.79 -16.99
CA MET A 106 -6.53 14.18 -15.64
C MET A 106 -5.64 15.28 -15.07
N GLY A 107 -4.32 15.17 -15.23
CA GLY A 107 -3.37 16.18 -14.79
C GLY A 107 -3.56 17.52 -15.50
N LYS A 108 -3.81 17.51 -16.82
CA LYS A 108 -4.13 18.70 -17.59
C LYS A 108 -5.43 19.36 -17.14
N ALA A 109 -6.50 18.57 -16.97
CA ALA A 109 -7.78 19.07 -16.49
C ALA A 109 -7.67 19.68 -15.09
N ALA A 110 -6.88 19.08 -14.19
CA ALA A 110 -6.62 19.63 -12.86
C ALA A 110 -5.94 21.01 -12.91
N ARG A 111 -4.96 21.19 -13.81
CA ARG A 111 -4.30 22.50 -14.04
C ARG A 111 -5.23 23.53 -14.66
N GLN A 112 -6.22 23.08 -15.43
CA GLN A 112 -7.23 23.93 -16.05
C GLN A 112 -8.46 24.17 -15.16
N HIS A 113 -8.49 23.59 -13.96
CA HIS A 113 -9.65 23.62 -13.06
C HIS A 113 -10.93 23.07 -13.68
N VAL A 114 -10.80 22.08 -14.57
CA VAL A 114 -11.93 21.38 -15.21
C VAL A 114 -12.08 19.98 -14.61
N ALA A 115 -13.31 19.49 -14.54
CA ALA A 115 -13.58 18.13 -14.12
C ALA A 115 -12.93 17.11 -15.08
N ALA A 116 -12.35 16.06 -14.51
CA ALA A 116 -11.85 14.91 -15.27
C ALA A 116 -12.54 13.64 -14.80
N THR A 117 -12.77 12.73 -15.75
CA THR A 117 -13.23 11.39 -15.43
C THR A 117 -12.12 10.67 -14.66
N SER A 118 -12.43 10.17 -13.48
CA SER A 118 -11.55 9.29 -12.70
C SER A 118 -11.33 7.96 -13.41
N PHE A 119 -10.32 7.20 -12.99
CA PHE A 119 -10.14 5.81 -13.42
C PHE A 119 -11.38 4.98 -13.08
N ALA A 120 -11.76 4.08 -13.99
CA ALA A 120 -12.81 3.12 -13.72
C ALA A 120 -12.38 2.15 -12.60
N PRO A 121 -13.31 1.59 -11.81
CA PRO A 121 -12.97 0.65 -10.73
C PRO A 121 -12.12 -0.54 -11.19
N GLU A 122 -12.34 -1.01 -12.41
CA GLU A 122 -11.62 -2.12 -13.03
C GLU A 122 -10.17 -1.74 -13.37
N ASP A 123 -9.96 -0.51 -13.84
CA ASP A 123 -8.64 0.06 -14.10
C ASP A 123 -7.85 0.21 -12.81
N VAL A 124 -8.51 0.72 -11.76
CA VAL A 124 -7.93 0.85 -10.42
C VAL A 124 -7.48 -0.51 -9.90
N ASP A 125 -8.20 -1.59 -10.20
CA ASP A 125 -7.79 -2.95 -9.81
C ASP A 125 -6.58 -3.46 -10.56
N ILE A 126 -6.51 -3.23 -11.86
CA ILE A 126 -5.34 -3.58 -12.67
C ILE A 126 -4.10 -2.86 -12.13
N ILE A 127 -4.23 -1.56 -11.86
CA ILE A 127 -3.17 -0.72 -11.31
C ILE A 127 -2.78 -1.20 -9.90
N ALA A 128 -3.76 -1.38 -9.01
CA ALA A 128 -3.55 -1.78 -7.62
C ALA A 128 -2.87 -3.14 -7.50
N ARG A 129 -3.28 -4.11 -8.34
CA ARG A 129 -2.75 -5.46 -8.33
C ARG A 129 -1.25 -5.50 -8.59
N LYS A 130 -0.78 -4.79 -9.61
CA LYS A 130 0.58 -4.95 -10.15
C LYS A 130 1.53 -3.80 -9.82
N TYR A 131 1.04 -2.59 -9.64
CA TYR A 131 1.89 -1.40 -9.65
C TYR A 131 1.78 -0.54 -8.39
N ILE A 132 0.80 -0.78 -7.51
CA ILE A 132 0.68 -0.08 -6.23
C ILE A 132 1.29 -0.89 -5.10
N HIS A 133 2.29 -0.27 -4.46
CA HIS A 133 2.90 -0.78 -3.23
C HIS A 133 2.02 -0.45 -2.02
N CYS A 134 1.78 -1.44 -1.15
CA CYS A 134 1.11 -1.20 0.13
C CYS A 134 2.13 -0.66 1.13
N SER A 135 2.27 0.66 1.21
CA SER A 135 3.25 1.30 2.09
C SER A 135 2.88 1.24 3.57
N ALA A 136 1.60 1.09 3.91
CA ALA A 136 1.13 1.02 5.28
C ALA A 136 0.97 -0.42 5.76
N HIS A 137 1.65 -0.79 6.85
CA HIS A 137 1.64 -2.14 7.43
C HIS A 137 1.97 -2.15 8.94
N TRP A 138 1.57 -3.24 9.61
CA TRP A 138 1.83 -3.46 11.04
C TRP A 138 3.04 -4.36 11.31
N ASN A 139 4.05 -4.38 10.44
CA ASN A 139 5.29 -5.12 10.72
C ASN A 139 6.11 -4.39 11.81
N ALA A 140 6.44 -5.12 12.88
CA ALA A 140 7.22 -4.66 14.05
C ALA A 140 8.75 -4.69 13.86
N VAL A 141 9.22 -5.08 12.65
CA VAL A 141 10.59 -5.47 12.30
C VAL A 141 10.97 -6.85 12.84
N GLU A 142 10.70 -7.88 12.04
CA GLU A 142 11.58 -9.04 11.72
C GLU A 142 10.76 -10.18 11.10
N LEU A 143 11.30 -10.76 10.03
CA LEU A 143 10.95 -12.10 9.57
C LEU A 143 12.19 -12.95 9.87
N LYS A 144 12.01 -14.20 10.32
CA LYS A 144 13.15 -15.13 10.37
C LYS A 144 13.75 -15.26 8.97
N GLN A 145 15.02 -15.63 8.87
CA GLN A 145 15.63 -15.99 7.57
C GLN A 145 14.86 -17.12 6.85
N SER A 146 14.08 -17.93 7.58
CA SER A 146 13.18 -18.96 7.06
C SER A 146 11.85 -18.43 6.48
N GLY A 147 11.52 -17.15 6.65
CA GLY A 147 10.26 -16.54 6.18
C GLY A 147 9.07 -16.66 7.16
N GLU A 148 9.26 -17.33 8.30
CA GLU A 148 8.27 -17.39 9.38
C GLU A 148 8.13 -16.04 10.11
N LEU A 149 6.93 -15.77 10.64
CA LEU A 149 6.70 -14.63 11.54
C LEU A 149 7.41 -14.87 12.87
N GLN A 150 8.04 -13.83 13.40
CA GLN A 150 8.63 -13.82 14.74
C GLN A 150 8.21 -12.52 15.45
N GLY A 151 7.99 -12.61 16.77
CA GLY A 151 7.63 -11.47 17.61
C GLY A 151 6.21 -11.54 18.19
N GLY A 152 5.95 -10.69 19.19
CA GLY A 152 4.67 -10.60 19.89
C GLY A 152 4.77 -9.96 21.28
N ALA A 153 5.88 -10.19 22.00
CA ALA A 153 6.22 -9.51 23.24
C ALA A 153 7.70 -9.74 23.58
N SER A 154 8.53 -8.69 23.52
CA SER A 154 9.81 -8.63 24.23
C SER A 154 9.66 -7.61 25.34
N ALA A 155 9.94 -8.00 26.59
CA ALA A 155 9.82 -7.10 27.74
C ALA A 155 10.87 -5.97 27.74
N SER A 156 11.87 -6.03 26.85
CA SER A 156 13.04 -5.17 26.86
C SER A 156 13.27 -4.38 25.56
N GLU A 157 12.42 -4.53 24.54
CA GLU A 157 12.59 -3.86 23.25
C GLU A 157 11.47 -2.84 23.01
N THR A 158 11.85 -1.61 22.64
CA THR A 158 10.88 -0.62 22.17
C THR A 158 10.47 -1.00 20.76
N ILE A 159 9.30 -1.64 20.61
CA ILE A 159 8.74 -2.01 19.32
C ILE A 159 8.06 -0.79 18.69
N SER A 160 8.35 -0.50 17.43
CA SER A 160 7.73 0.58 16.66
C SER A 160 7.12 0.06 15.36
N PHE A 161 5.88 0.47 15.08
CA PHE A 161 5.22 0.25 13.80
C PHE A 161 5.37 1.50 12.94
N VAL A 162 6.55 1.71 12.36
CA VAL A 162 6.90 2.93 11.62
C VAL A 162 5.96 3.20 10.44
N ASN A 163 5.45 2.14 9.83
CA ASN A 163 4.55 2.20 8.67
C ASN A 163 3.10 1.92 9.07
N ARG A 164 2.71 2.05 10.35
CA ARG A 164 1.32 1.79 10.75
C ARG A 164 0.35 2.68 9.94
N PRO A 165 -0.78 2.14 9.46
CA PRO A 165 -1.80 2.94 8.81
C PRO A 165 -2.38 3.96 9.78
N ASP A 166 -2.77 5.12 9.24
CA ASP A 166 -3.61 6.07 9.95
C ASP A 166 -4.99 5.45 10.27
N LYS A 167 -5.73 6.09 11.16
CA LYS A 167 -7.07 5.64 11.56
C LYS A 167 -7.95 5.44 10.32
N ASN A 168 -8.66 4.30 10.28
CA ASN A 168 -9.52 3.89 9.17
C ASN A 168 -8.80 3.76 7.81
N TRP A 169 -7.47 3.68 7.78
CA TRP A 169 -6.67 3.67 6.55
C TRP A 169 -6.79 4.95 5.71
N ILE A 170 -7.17 6.07 6.34
CA ILE A 170 -7.33 7.36 5.67
C ILE A 170 -6.18 8.26 6.11
N ARG A 171 -5.36 8.68 5.14
CA ARG A 171 -4.26 9.61 5.37
C ARG A 171 -4.78 10.91 5.96
N THR A 172 -4.19 11.36 7.06
CA THR A 172 -4.42 12.72 7.56
C THR A 172 -3.86 13.74 6.56
N ILE A 173 -4.71 14.65 6.09
CA ILE A 173 -4.36 15.75 5.19
C ILE A 173 -4.36 17.03 6.02
N TYR A 174 -3.36 17.89 5.78
CA TYR A 174 -3.31 19.23 6.35
C TYR A 174 -3.42 20.23 5.22
N ASN A 175 -4.24 21.26 5.38
CA ASN A 175 -4.31 22.38 4.45
C ASN A 175 -3.05 23.26 4.58
N MET A 176 -2.98 24.32 3.75
CA MET A 176 -1.84 25.25 3.76
C MET A 176 -1.66 26.00 5.10
N ASP A 177 -2.69 26.04 5.95
CA ASP A 177 -2.67 26.65 7.28
C ASP A 177 -2.29 25.65 8.38
N GLY A 178 -1.94 24.40 8.02
CA GLY A 178 -1.67 23.33 8.98
C GLY A 178 -2.90 22.82 9.72
N LYS A 179 -4.11 23.16 9.26
CA LYS A 179 -5.36 22.62 9.79
C LYS A 179 -5.67 21.30 9.10
N LYS A 180 -6.09 20.33 9.91
CA LYS A 180 -6.56 19.02 9.45
C LYS A 180 -7.86 19.15 8.65
#